data_AF-A0A3D5YHY0-F1
#
_entry.id   AF-A0A3D5YHY0-F1
#
_cell.length_a   1.000
_cell.length_b   1.000
_cell.length_c   1.000
_cell.angle_alpha   90.00
_cell.angle_beta   90.00
_cell.angle_gamma   90.00
#
_symmetry.space_group_name_H-M   'P 1'
#
loop_
_entity.id
_entity.type
_entity.pdbx_description
1 polymer ?
#
loop_
_entity_poly.entity_id
_entity_poly.type
_entity_poly.pdbx_seq_one_letter_code
_entity_poly.pdbx_strand_id
1 'polypeptide(L)'
;MNLTNIQHIADDIKTITIQGATNIAKEACKIMEQELRSQTFSNIEEMKNFVEAATEMLIAARETEPLLRNGMKYAKSKLQQ
;
A
#
# COMPACT_ATOMS: atom_id res chain seq x y z
N MET A 1 -3.68 14.75 0.55
CA MET A 1 -3.23 13.35 0.43
C MET A 1 -1.74 13.31 0.12
N ASN A 2 -0.92 12.76 1.03
CA ASN A 2 0.53 12.59 0.84
C ASN A 2 0.82 11.11 0.56
N LEU A 3 1.49 10.79 -0.54
CA LEU A 3 1.85 9.43 -0.94
C LEU A 3 3.36 9.23 -1.11
N THR A 4 4.20 10.18 -0.70
CA THR A 4 5.64 10.18 -1.01
C THR A 4 6.35 8.91 -0.52
N ASN A 5 6.06 8.46 0.70
CA ASN A 5 6.70 7.25 1.23
C ASN A 5 6.13 5.96 0.61
N ILE A 6 4.84 5.95 0.24
CA ILE A 6 4.23 4.85 -0.49
C ILE A 6 4.89 4.71 -1.87
N GLN A 7 5.09 5.84 -2.56
CA GLN A 7 5.76 5.89 -3.86
C GLN A 7 7.19 5.35 -3.76
N HIS A 8 7.94 5.71 -2.72
CA HIS A 8 9.29 5.17 -2.51
C HIS A 8 9.29 3.65 -2.38
N ILE A 9 8.39 3.07 -1.58
CA ILE A 9 8.27 1.61 -1.45
C ILE A 9 7.83 0.96 -2.76
N ALA A 10 6.90 1.58 -3.50
CA ALA A 10 6.49 1.11 -4.81
C ALA A 10 7.68 1.09 -5.80
N ASP A 11 8.52 2.13 -5.79
CA ASP A 11 9.70 2.21 -6.63
C ASP A 11 10.76 1.17 -6.22
N ASP A 12 10.95 0.93 -4.92
CA ASP A 12 11.85 -0.12 -4.42
C ASP A 12 11.37 -1.54 -4.81
N ILE A 13 10.07 -1.79 -4.81
CA ILE A 13 9.48 -3.04 -5.29
C ILE A 13 9.70 -3.18 -6.81
N LYS A 14 9.44 -2.10 -7.57
CA LYS A 14 9.53 -2.07 -9.03
C LYS A 14 10.96 -2.22 -9.53
N THR A 15 11.91 -1.59 -8.85
CA THR A 15 13.35 -1.66 -9.16
C THR A 15 14.01 -2.91 -8.60
N ILE A 16 13.24 -3.80 -7.95
CA ILE A 16 13.73 -5.07 -7.41
C ILE A 16 14.75 -4.81 -6.27
N THR A 17 14.67 -3.67 -5.60
CA THR A 17 15.39 -3.41 -4.33
C THR A 17 14.73 -4.19 -3.19
N ILE A 18 13.40 -4.19 -3.15
CA ILE A 18 12.60 -5.08 -2.29
C ILE A 18 12.18 -6.30 -3.11
N GLN A 19 12.63 -7.48 -2.70
CA GLN A 19 12.44 -8.72 -3.45
C GLN A 19 11.84 -9.84 -2.60
N GLY A 20 11.22 -10.82 -3.27
CA GLY A 20 10.60 -11.98 -2.66
C GLY A 20 9.17 -11.68 -2.18
N ALA A 21 8.24 -12.56 -2.52
CA ALA A 21 6.81 -12.38 -2.29
C ALA A 21 6.49 -11.91 -0.87
N THR A 22 7.04 -12.61 0.14
CA THR A 22 6.82 -12.28 1.56
C THR A 22 7.34 -10.91 1.94
N ASN A 23 8.54 -10.53 1.48
CA ASN A 23 9.14 -9.26 1.85
C ASN A 23 8.40 -8.09 1.18
N ILE A 24 8.04 -8.25 -0.09
CA ILE A 24 7.23 -7.29 -0.83
C ILE A 24 5.90 -7.02 -0.11
N ALA A 25 5.18 -8.09 0.25
CA ALA A 25 3.91 -7.94 0.97
C ALA A 25 4.10 -7.32 2.37
N LYS A 26 5.16 -7.69 3.08
CA LYS A 26 5.47 -7.17 4.42
C LYS A 26 5.77 -5.67 4.38
N GLU A 27 6.65 -5.22 3.50
CA GLU A 27 7.00 -3.80 3.40
C GLU A 27 5.81 -2.95 2.92
N ALA A 28 4.99 -3.47 1.99
CA ALA A 28 3.74 -2.84 1.59
C ALA A 28 2.76 -2.67 2.77
N CYS A 29 2.54 -3.71 3.58
CA CYS A 29 1.71 -3.61 4.78
C CYS A 29 2.28 -2.63 5.81
N LYS A 30 3.60 -2.66 6.02
CA LYS A 30 4.29 -1.82 7.01
C LYS A 30 4.18 -0.34 6.66
N ILE A 31 4.39 0.03 5.39
CA ILE A 31 4.27 1.43 5.00
C ILE A 31 2.81 1.92 5.06
N MET A 32 1.86 1.07 4.67
CA MET A 32 0.43 1.39 4.82
C MET A 32 0.04 1.65 6.27
N GLU A 33 0.48 0.77 7.19
CA GLU A 33 0.25 0.96 8.63
C GLU A 33 0.88 2.26 9.13
N GLN A 34 2.13 2.52 8.76
CA GLN A 34 2.85 3.72 9.18
C GLN A 34 2.10 4.98 8.76
N GLU A 35 1.75 5.10 7.47
CA GLU A 35 1.08 6.29 6.93
C GLU A 35 -0.32 6.49 7.52
N LEU A 36 -1.07 5.40 7.73
CA LEU A 36 -2.38 5.48 8.39
C LEU A 36 -2.29 5.97 9.85
N ARG A 37 -1.17 5.70 10.54
CA ARG A 37 -0.93 6.17 11.90
C ARG A 37 -0.36 7.59 11.96
N SER A 38 0.44 7.98 10.97
CA SER A 38 1.17 9.26 10.98
C SER A 38 0.41 10.41 10.32
N GLN A 39 -0.45 10.11 9.34
CA GLN A 39 -1.23 11.14 8.66
C GLN A 39 -2.52 11.46 9.42
N THR A 40 -2.92 12.72 9.32
CA THR A 40 -4.25 13.17 9.75
C THR A 40 -5.18 13.20 8.55
N PHE A 41 -6.37 12.61 8.70
CA PHE A 41 -7.43 12.65 7.71
C PHE A 41 -8.58 13.49 8.24
N SER A 42 -9.12 14.37 7.40
CA SER A 42 -10.20 15.28 7.78
C SER A 42 -11.52 14.55 8.02
N ASN A 43 -11.70 13.41 7.35
CA ASN A 43 -12.86 12.54 7.48
C ASN A 43 -12.53 11.12 6.99
N ILE A 44 -13.46 10.19 7.22
CA ILE A 44 -13.34 8.79 6.83
C ILE A 44 -13.17 8.64 5.30
N GLU A 45 -13.80 9.50 4.50
CA GLU A 45 -13.73 9.44 3.04
C GLU A 45 -12.33 9.80 2.52
N GLU A 46 -11.68 10.81 3.11
CA GLU A 46 -10.29 11.15 2.79
C GLU A 46 -9.34 9.99 3.10
N MET A 47 -9.55 9.31 4.25
CA MET A 47 -8.77 8.11 4.61
C MET A 47 -9.02 6.97 3.62
N LYS A 48 -10.27 6.74 3.20
CA LYS A 48 -10.61 5.70 2.21
C LYS A 48 -9.97 5.98 0.86
N ASN A 49 -10.02 7.22 0.39
CA ASN A 49 -9.37 7.65 -0.85
C ASN A 49 -7.85 7.47 -0.79
N PHE A 50 -7.23 7.76 0.36
CA PHE A 50 -5.82 7.47 0.58
C PHE A 50 -5.52 5.97 0.46
N VAL A 51 -6.31 5.11 1.12
CA VAL A 51 -6.08 3.66 1.07
C VAL A 51 -6.31 3.08 -0.33
N GLU A 52 -7.29 3.57 -1.07
CA GLU A 52 -7.53 3.19 -2.47
C GLU A 52 -6.30 3.53 -3.33
N ALA A 53 -5.87 4.79 -3.33
CA ALA A 53 -4.75 5.25 -4.14
C ALA A 53 -3.43 4.56 -3.77
N ALA A 54 -3.15 4.39 -2.48
CA ALA A 54 -1.94 3.71 -2.01
C ALA A 54 -1.94 2.21 -2.37
N THR A 55 -3.11 1.55 -2.27
CA THR A 55 -3.28 0.14 -2.66
C THR A 55 -3.03 -0.05 -4.15
N GLU A 56 -3.62 0.79 -4.99
CA GLU A 56 -3.43 0.73 -6.45
C GLU A 56 -1.96 0.94 -6.83
N MET A 57 -1.31 1.93 -6.22
CA MET A 57 0.11 2.23 -6.43
C MET A 57 1.02 1.06 -6.07
N LEU A 58 0.82 0.45 -4.90
CA LEU A 58 1.62 -0.70 -4.46
C LEU A 58 1.38 -1.93 -5.36
N ILE A 59 0.14 -2.21 -5.76
CA ILE A 59 -0.15 -3.34 -6.66
C ILE A 59 0.48 -3.13 -8.04
N ALA A 60 0.41 -1.91 -8.59
CA ALA A 60 0.98 -1.57 -9.88
C ALA A 60 2.51 -1.70 -9.91
N ALA A 61 3.19 -1.54 -8.76
CA ALA A 61 4.64 -1.74 -8.66
C ALA A 61 5.08 -3.15 -9.06
N ARG A 62 4.24 -4.16 -8.84
CA ARG A 62 4.48 -5.53 -9.29
C ARG A 62 3.18 -6.30 -9.46
N GLU A 63 2.49 -6.03 -10.57
CA GLU A 63 1.20 -6.65 -10.87
C GLU A 63 1.23 -8.18 -10.90
N THR A 64 2.37 -8.83 -11.10
CA THR A 64 2.45 -10.29 -11.14
C THR A 64 2.57 -10.94 -9.76
N GLU A 65 2.78 -10.18 -8.69
CA GLU A 65 3.00 -10.73 -7.33
C GLU A 65 1.67 -11.00 -6.60
N PRO A 66 1.22 -12.27 -6.48
CA PRO A 66 -0.08 -12.59 -5.90
C PRO A 66 -0.18 -12.24 -4.41
N LEU A 67 0.91 -12.37 -3.63
CA LEU A 67 0.85 -12.12 -2.19
C LEU A 67 0.61 -10.65 -1.88
N LEU A 68 1.28 -9.76 -2.62
CA LEU A 68 1.06 -8.31 -2.55
C LEU A 68 -0.38 -7.96 -2.91
N ARG A 69 -0.85 -8.43 -4.07
CA ARG A 69 -2.20 -8.14 -4.56
C ARG A 69 -3.27 -8.59 -3.59
N ASN A 70 -3.18 -9.82 -3.11
CA ASN A 70 -4.18 -10.40 -2.21
C ASN A 70 -4.16 -9.70 -0.85
N GLY A 71 -2.96 -9.44 -0.30
CA GLY A 71 -2.79 -8.73 0.96
C GLY A 71 -3.40 -7.33 0.92
N MET A 72 -3.05 -6.52 -0.10
CA MET A 72 -3.55 -5.15 -0.22
C MET A 72 -5.05 -5.10 -0.50
N LYS A 73 -5.58 -5.97 -1.37
CA LYS A 73 -7.03 -6.06 -1.62
C LYS A 73 -7.81 -6.47 -0.36
N TYR A 74 -7.29 -7.42 0.41
CA TYR A 74 -7.89 -7.83 1.67
C TYR A 74 -7.92 -6.67 2.67
N ALA A 75 -6.79 -6.00 2.88
CA ALA A 75 -6.71 -4.84 3.76
C ALA A 75 -7.71 -3.75 3.36
N LYS A 76 -7.76 -3.40 2.08
CA LYS A 76 -8.72 -2.42 1.53
C LYS A 76 -10.17 -2.83 1.79
N SER A 77 -10.52 -4.10 1.56
CA SER A 77 -11.88 -4.60 1.75
C SER A 77 -12.40 -4.44 3.18
N LYS A 78 -11.51 -4.44 4.19
CA LYS A 78 -11.88 -4.24 5.59
C LYS A 78 -12.33 -2.83 5.93
N LEU A 79 -12.07 -1.86 5.06
CA LEU A 79 -12.52 -0.47 5.22
C LEU A 79 -13.84 -0.20 4.49
N GLN A 80 -14.30 -1.14 3.66
CA GLN A 80 -15.56 -1.07 2.93
C GLN A 80 -16.70 -1.82 3.62
N GLN A 81 -16.39 -2.53 4.73
CA GLN A 81 -17.36 -3.25 5.56
C GLN A 81 -18.11 -2.32 6.51
#